data_AF-A0A150P5E4-F1
#
_entry.id   AF-A0A150P5E4-F1
#
_cell.length_a   1.000
_cell.length_b   1.000
_cell.length_c   1.000
_cell.angle_alpha   90.00
_cell.angle_beta   90.00
_cell.angle_gamma   90.00
#
_symmetry.space_group_name_H-M   'P 1'
#
loop_
_entity.id
_entity.type
_entity.pdbx_description
1 polymer ?
#
loop_
_entity_poly.entity_id
_entity_poly.type
_entity_poly.pdbx_seq_one_letter_code
_entity_poly.pdbx_strand_id
1 'polypeptide(L)'
;MMTWAPPGVSRIKDAIETPEAGRARYHEIASAAAKVAYDPELKPLFGGPRGRAETMALILSIAYHESGYRRDVDLGLGKLARGEGVDSCLLQVRVGTGKTREGWSHEDLVGDREKCFRAGLALIRKSFGACRKQELRDRLSAYTRGRCIDNDKYSRARIGRAMKVPRAPMTDEEVLASMTRRAPTPPAPSSAPSAPGNDS
;
A
#
# COMPACT_ATOMS: atom_id res chain seq x y z
N MET A 1 -0.05 -18.66 1.27
CA MET A 1 0.63 -18.21 0.04
C MET A 1 -0.38 -17.41 -0.78
N MET A 2 -0.03 -16.24 -1.35
CA MET A 2 -0.98 -15.37 -2.10
C MET A 2 -1.33 -16.01 -3.45
N THR A 3 -2.31 -16.92 -3.49
CA THR A 3 -2.69 -17.66 -4.71
C THR A 3 -3.19 -16.76 -5.85
N TRP A 4 -3.67 -15.56 -5.53
CA TRP A 4 -4.23 -14.58 -6.47
C TRP A 4 -3.22 -13.53 -6.99
N ALA A 5 -2.02 -13.50 -6.43
CA ALA A 5 -0.91 -12.65 -6.87
C ALA A 5 0.40 -13.42 -6.59
N PRO A 6 0.66 -14.50 -7.34
CA PRO A 6 1.86 -15.29 -7.14
C PRO A 6 3.10 -14.44 -7.46
N PRO A 7 4.09 -14.35 -6.57
CA PRO A 7 5.29 -13.57 -6.83
C PRO A 7 6.04 -14.12 -8.05
N GLY A 8 6.59 -13.23 -8.87
CA GLY A 8 7.39 -13.59 -10.05
C GLY A 8 6.61 -13.92 -11.33
N VAL A 9 5.27 -13.98 -11.29
CA VAL A 9 4.45 -14.27 -12.47
C VAL A 9 3.95 -12.96 -13.09
N SER A 10 4.53 -12.56 -14.23
CA SER A 10 4.05 -11.43 -15.01
C SER A 10 4.33 -11.59 -16.50
N ARG A 11 3.50 -10.96 -17.34
CA ARG A 11 3.76 -10.80 -18.79
C ARG A 11 4.59 -9.56 -19.11
N ILE A 12 4.80 -8.69 -18.12
CA ILE A 12 5.61 -7.46 -18.27
C ILE A 12 7.03 -7.80 -17.83
N LYS A 13 8.00 -7.62 -18.75
CA LYS A 13 9.40 -7.98 -18.54
C LYS A 13 9.97 -7.39 -17.24
N ASP A 14 9.72 -6.11 -16.98
CA ASP A 14 10.21 -5.41 -15.79
C ASP A 14 9.51 -5.82 -14.49
N ALA A 15 8.40 -6.55 -14.59
CA ALA A 15 7.65 -7.04 -13.44
C ALA A 15 8.00 -8.50 -13.07
N ILE A 16 8.81 -9.19 -13.87
CA ILE A 16 9.27 -10.55 -13.58
C ILE A 16 10.36 -10.48 -12.50
N GLU A 17 10.23 -11.32 -11.48
CA GLU A 17 11.16 -11.48 -10.37
C GLU A 17 11.18 -12.94 -9.94
N THR A 18 12.17 -13.35 -9.15
CA THR A 18 12.14 -14.71 -8.57
C THR A 18 11.03 -14.80 -7.51
N PRO A 19 10.45 -15.98 -7.26
CA PRO A 19 9.48 -16.18 -6.20
C PRO A 19 9.99 -15.72 -4.83
N GLU A 20 11.28 -15.92 -4.54
CA GLU A 20 11.96 -15.52 -3.30
C GLU A 20 12.02 -13.99 -3.18
N ALA A 21 12.49 -13.30 -4.22
CA ALA A 21 12.55 -11.85 -4.25
C ALA A 21 11.14 -11.23 -4.12
N GLY A 22 10.15 -11.80 -4.81
CA GLY A 22 8.78 -11.31 -4.71
C GLY A 22 8.13 -11.57 -3.35
N ARG A 23 8.47 -12.67 -2.65
CA ARG A 23 8.04 -12.88 -1.26
C ARG A 23 8.65 -11.86 -0.31
N ALA A 24 9.95 -11.57 -0.45
CA ALA A 24 10.62 -10.54 0.33
C ALA A 24 9.99 -9.16 0.08
N ARG A 25 9.72 -8.82 -1.18
CA ARG A 25 9.02 -7.57 -1.56
C ARG A 25 7.62 -7.49 -0.98
N TYR A 26 6.85 -8.59 -0.99
CA TYR A 26 5.52 -8.61 -0.36
C TYR A 26 5.59 -8.39 1.16
N HIS A 27 6.65 -8.89 1.80
CA HIS A 27 6.90 -8.61 3.21
C HIS A 27 7.20 -7.11 3.44
N GLU A 28 8.00 -6.47 2.58
CA GLU A 28 8.23 -5.01 2.64
C GLU A 28 6.94 -4.20 2.44
N ILE A 29 6.11 -4.59 1.46
CA ILE A 29 4.80 -3.97 1.21
C ILE A 29 3.91 -4.08 2.46
N ALA A 30 3.80 -5.28 3.03
CA ALA A 30 3.01 -5.52 4.23
C ALA A 30 3.53 -4.72 5.44
N SER A 31 4.87 -4.65 5.58
CA SER A 31 5.52 -3.89 6.65
C SER A 31 5.25 -2.38 6.54
N ALA A 32 5.35 -1.81 5.34
CA ALA A 32 5.04 -0.41 5.09
C ALA A 32 3.55 -0.10 5.32
N ALA A 33 2.65 -0.97 4.86
CA ALA A 33 1.21 -0.82 5.13
C ALA A 33 0.90 -0.89 6.63
N ALA A 34 1.57 -1.79 7.37
CA ALA A 34 1.42 -1.90 8.83
C ALA A 34 1.90 -0.63 9.53
N LYS A 35 3.08 -0.11 9.18
CA LYS A 35 3.60 1.15 9.74
C LYS A 35 2.61 2.31 9.57
N VAL A 36 1.99 2.43 8.40
CA VAL A 36 1.00 3.49 8.13
C VAL A 36 -0.30 3.24 8.87
N ALA A 37 -0.84 2.02 8.87
CA ALA A 37 -2.10 1.72 9.54
C ALA A 37 -2.01 1.82 11.08
N TYR A 38 -0.85 1.51 11.65
CA TYR A 38 -0.58 1.56 13.08
C TYR A 38 0.14 2.82 13.56
N ASP A 39 0.37 3.80 12.68
CA ASP A 39 0.90 5.10 13.08
C ASP A 39 -0.06 5.78 14.08
N PRO A 40 0.39 6.10 15.32
CA PRO A 40 -0.46 6.75 16.32
C PRO A 40 -0.98 8.12 15.87
N GLU A 41 -0.22 8.84 15.03
CA GLU A 41 -0.59 10.16 14.50
C GLU A 41 -1.67 10.09 13.42
N LEU A 42 -1.89 8.90 12.84
CA LEU A 42 -2.93 8.67 11.85
C LEU A 42 -4.17 8.07 12.49
N LYS A 43 -5.28 8.79 12.37
CA LYS A 43 -6.60 8.27 12.74
C LYS A 43 -6.98 7.12 11.78
N PRO A 44 -7.34 5.92 12.28
CA PRO A 44 -7.83 4.85 11.42
C PRO A 44 -9.11 5.25 10.69
N LEU A 45 -9.38 4.57 9.58
CA LEU A 45 -10.59 4.79 8.78
C LEU A 45 -11.82 4.19 9.47
N PHE A 46 -11.64 3.03 10.10
CA PHE A 46 -12.66 2.32 10.86
C PHE A 46 -12.46 2.53 12.37
N GLY A 47 -13.55 2.42 13.14
CA GLY A 47 -13.51 2.47 14.60
C GLY A 47 -13.45 1.08 15.24
N GLY A 48 -13.53 1.05 16.58
CA GLY A 48 -13.55 -0.19 17.34
C GLY A 48 -12.17 -0.77 17.63
N PRO A 49 -12.10 -1.91 18.34
CA PRO A 49 -10.84 -2.48 18.85
C PRO A 49 -9.90 -3.03 17.77
N ARG A 50 -10.32 -3.04 16.50
CA ARG A 50 -9.55 -3.54 15.34
C ARG A 50 -9.59 -2.55 14.17
N GLY A 51 -9.92 -1.28 14.43
CA GLY A 51 -10.11 -0.27 13.39
C GLY A 51 -8.85 -0.05 12.53
N ARG A 52 -7.65 -0.15 13.12
CA ARG A 52 -6.36 -0.06 12.41
C ARG A 52 -6.12 -1.32 11.58
N ALA A 53 -6.35 -2.52 12.13
CA ALA A 53 -6.29 -3.76 11.36
C ALA A 53 -7.25 -3.76 10.15
N GLU A 54 -8.49 -3.30 10.34
CA GLU A 54 -9.48 -3.16 9.26
C GLU A 54 -9.07 -2.10 8.24
N THR A 55 -8.46 -1.00 8.70
CA THR A 55 -7.90 0.03 7.81
C THR A 55 -6.76 -0.54 6.96
N MET A 56 -5.84 -1.31 7.57
CA MET A 56 -4.76 -1.99 6.88
C MET A 56 -5.29 -2.98 5.83
N ALA A 57 -6.28 -3.80 6.21
CA ALA A 57 -6.92 -4.74 5.30
C ALA A 57 -7.54 -4.04 4.08
N LEU A 58 -8.17 -2.88 4.28
CA LEU A 58 -8.71 -2.09 3.19
C LEU A 58 -7.62 -1.53 2.28
N ILE A 59 -6.58 -0.91 2.83
CA ILE A 59 -5.47 -0.35 2.05
C ILE A 59 -4.81 -1.44 1.21
N LEU A 60 -4.51 -2.60 1.79
CA LEU A 60 -3.94 -3.73 1.06
C LEU A 60 -4.89 -4.26 -0.01
N SER A 61 -6.19 -4.36 0.29
CA SER A 61 -7.20 -4.74 -0.69
C SER A 61 -7.23 -3.80 -1.90
N ILE A 62 -7.16 -2.49 -1.66
CA ILE A 62 -7.08 -1.48 -2.73
C ILE A 62 -5.77 -1.68 -3.51
N ALA A 63 -4.63 -1.80 -2.85
CA ALA A 63 -3.34 -2.00 -3.52
C ALA A 63 -3.36 -3.23 -4.45
N TYR A 64 -4.00 -4.32 -4.04
CA TYR A 64 -4.22 -5.48 -4.90
C TYR A 64 -5.07 -5.14 -6.14
N HIS A 65 -6.18 -4.43 -5.96
CA HIS A 65 -7.07 -4.07 -7.08
C HIS A 65 -6.45 -3.06 -8.06
N GLU A 66 -5.60 -2.16 -7.56
CA GLU A 66 -4.98 -1.12 -8.37
C GLU A 66 -3.73 -1.61 -9.10
N SER A 67 -2.93 -2.49 -8.47
CA SER A 67 -1.61 -2.86 -9.01
C SER A 67 -1.42 -4.37 -9.23
N GLY A 68 -2.27 -5.21 -8.66
CA GLY A 68 -2.01 -6.65 -8.55
C GLY A 68 -0.73 -6.99 -7.78
N TYR A 69 -0.18 -6.04 -7.02
CA TYR A 69 1.16 -6.08 -6.44
C TYR A 69 2.29 -6.33 -7.44
N ARG A 70 2.08 -5.94 -8.71
CA ARG A 70 3.10 -6.07 -9.74
C ARG A 70 4.36 -5.27 -9.36
N ARG A 71 5.52 -5.87 -9.57
CA ARG A 71 6.82 -5.28 -9.25
C ARG A 71 7.06 -3.97 -10.00
N ASP A 72 6.68 -3.89 -11.27
CA ASP A 72 6.87 -2.68 -12.06
C ASP A 72 6.04 -1.49 -11.53
N VAL A 73 4.82 -1.73 -11.07
CA VAL A 73 3.98 -0.69 -10.43
C VAL A 73 4.54 -0.27 -9.06
N ASP A 74 4.97 -1.24 -8.26
CA ASP A 74 5.59 -1.01 -6.95
C ASP A 74 6.83 -0.12 -7.04
N LEU A 75 7.70 -0.41 -8.02
CA LEU A 75 9.00 0.23 -8.19
C LEU A 75 9.02 1.34 -9.26
N GLY A 76 7.87 1.67 -9.87
CA GLY A 76 7.77 2.69 -10.91
C GLY A 76 8.54 2.37 -12.21
N LEU A 77 8.64 1.09 -12.58
CA LEU A 77 9.45 0.65 -13.71
C LEU A 77 8.66 0.69 -15.02
N GLY A 78 9.17 1.45 -15.98
CA GLY A 78 8.60 1.52 -17.32
C GLY A 78 7.24 2.22 -17.38
N LYS A 79 6.73 2.38 -18.62
CA LYS A 79 5.52 3.18 -18.88
C LYS A 79 4.24 2.54 -18.34
N LEU A 80 4.21 1.21 -18.21
CA LEU A 80 3.04 0.44 -17.76
C LEU A 80 2.83 0.47 -16.24
N ALA A 81 3.76 1.06 -15.48
CA ALA A 81 3.63 1.25 -14.04
C ALA A 81 2.63 2.35 -13.65
N ARG A 82 2.33 3.27 -14.58
CA ARG A 82 1.64 4.55 -14.30
C ARG A 82 0.16 4.60 -14.64
N GLY A 83 -0.55 3.47 -14.70
CA GLY A 83 -1.99 3.45 -15.01
C GLY A 83 -2.28 4.15 -16.35
N GLU A 84 -3.03 5.26 -16.31
CA GLU A 84 -3.31 6.13 -17.47
C GLU A 84 -2.13 7.08 -17.83
N GLY A 85 -0.92 6.79 -17.35
CA GLY A 85 0.28 7.62 -17.46
C GLY A 85 0.45 8.64 -16.32
N VAL A 86 -0.59 8.85 -15.51
CA VAL A 86 -0.64 9.89 -14.47
C VAL A 86 -0.68 9.33 -13.05
N ASP A 87 -0.85 8.02 -12.91
CA ASP A 87 -1.02 7.35 -11.62
C ASP A 87 0.31 6.83 -11.09
N SER A 88 0.44 6.72 -9.77
CA SER A 88 1.70 6.39 -9.10
C SER A 88 1.51 5.35 -8.01
N CYS A 89 2.53 4.51 -7.83
CA CYS A 89 2.67 3.50 -6.79
C CYS A 89 1.54 2.44 -6.73
N LEU A 90 1.61 1.57 -5.73
CA LEU A 90 0.70 0.43 -5.52
C LEU A 90 -0.77 0.82 -5.37
N LEU A 91 -1.06 2.05 -4.93
CA LEU A 91 -2.43 2.56 -4.78
C LEU A 91 -2.91 3.36 -5.99
N GLN A 92 -2.10 3.50 -7.05
CA GLN A 92 -2.43 4.28 -8.26
C GLN A 92 -2.94 5.69 -7.90
N VAL A 93 -2.17 6.38 -7.07
CA VAL A 93 -2.43 7.77 -6.69
C VAL A 93 -2.21 8.66 -7.91
N ARG A 94 -3.25 9.38 -8.34
CA ARG A 94 -3.17 10.31 -9.48
C ARG A 94 -2.33 11.54 -9.13
N VAL A 95 -1.12 11.62 -9.69
CA VAL A 95 -0.16 12.72 -9.48
C VAL A 95 0.03 13.55 -10.75
N GLY A 96 0.00 12.93 -11.93
CA GLY A 96 0.27 13.60 -13.21
C GLY A 96 1.70 14.13 -13.28
N THR A 97 1.84 15.41 -13.63
CA THR A 97 3.12 16.17 -13.61
C THR A 97 3.32 16.95 -12.31
N GLY A 98 2.36 16.86 -11.38
CA GLY A 98 2.36 17.62 -10.14
C GLY A 98 2.89 16.85 -8.95
N LYS A 99 2.33 17.16 -7.77
CA LYS A 99 2.67 16.54 -6.48
C LYS A 99 1.38 16.21 -5.73
N THR A 100 1.45 15.27 -4.80
CA THR A 100 0.37 15.06 -3.82
C THR A 100 0.20 16.30 -2.94
N ARG A 101 -0.87 16.33 -2.12
CA ARG A 101 -1.08 17.41 -1.14
C ARG A 101 0.08 17.53 -0.14
N GLU A 102 0.72 16.41 0.14
CA GLU A 102 1.91 16.29 1.00
C GLU A 102 3.20 16.75 0.30
N GLY A 103 3.15 17.10 -0.98
CA GLY A 103 4.31 17.58 -1.74
C GLY A 103 5.16 16.49 -2.38
N TRP A 104 4.65 15.26 -2.50
CA TRP A 104 5.37 14.10 -3.05
C TRP A 104 5.14 13.95 -4.56
N SER A 105 6.23 13.78 -5.32
CA SER A 105 6.18 13.46 -6.75
C SER A 105 5.91 11.97 -7.00
N HIS A 106 5.89 11.55 -8.27
CA HIS A 106 5.86 10.14 -8.62
C HIS A 106 7.05 9.38 -8.01
N GLU A 107 8.26 9.92 -8.16
CA GLU A 107 9.52 9.33 -7.72
C GLU A 107 9.54 9.16 -6.19
N ASP A 108 8.99 10.13 -5.45
CA ASP A 108 8.78 10.01 -4.01
C ASP A 108 7.89 8.81 -3.64
N LEU A 109 6.77 8.62 -4.37
CA LEU A 109 5.78 7.60 -4.03
C LEU A 109 6.23 6.17 -4.42
N VAL A 110 7.00 6.01 -5.49
CA VAL A 110 7.54 4.69 -5.87
C VAL A 110 8.87 4.37 -5.16
N GLY A 111 9.60 5.39 -4.71
CA GLY A 111 10.80 5.25 -3.90
C GLY A 111 10.53 4.95 -2.42
N ASP A 112 9.34 5.30 -1.92
CA ASP A 112 8.95 5.11 -0.52
C ASP A 112 7.50 4.61 -0.40
N ARG A 113 7.36 3.34 -0.01
CA ARG A 113 6.06 2.68 0.16
C ARG A 113 5.23 3.31 1.28
N GLU A 114 5.85 3.86 2.32
CA GLU A 114 5.11 4.54 3.38
C GLU A 114 4.47 5.82 2.85
N LYS A 115 5.17 6.58 2.00
CA LYS A 115 4.58 7.74 1.30
C LYS A 115 3.41 7.32 0.40
N CYS A 116 3.57 6.24 -0.37
CA CYS A 116 2.47 5.68 -1.17
C CYS A 116 1.22 5.39 -0.32
N PHE A 117 1.40 4.64 0.77
CA PHE A 117 0.29 4.27 1.64
C PHE A 117 -0.33 5.45 2.39
N ARG A 118 0.47 6.43 2.83
CA ARG A 118 -0.02 7.67 3.46
C ARG A 118 -0.84 8.51 2.49
N ALA A 119 -0.34 8.74 1.29
CA ALA A 119 -1.04 9.52 0.26
C ALA A 119 -2.36 8.84 -0.13
N GLY A 120 -2.35 7.53 -0.35
CA GLY A 120 -3.55 6.79 -0.68
C GLY A 120 -4.56 6.73 0.48
N LEU A 121 -4.11 6.57 1.74
CA LEU A 121 -5.00 6.63 2.91
C LEU A 121 -5.67 8.02 3.03
N ALA A 122 -4.95 9.10 2.75
CA ALA A 122 -5.52 10.44 2.72
C ALA A 122 -6.66 10.56 1.67
N LEU A 123 -6.45 10.01 0.46
CA LEU A 123 -7.48 9.97 -0.59
C LEU A 123 -8.68 9.09 -0.22
N ILE A 124 -8.43 7.92 0.38
CA ILE A 124 -9.47 7.01 0.88
C ILE A 124 -10.34 7.73 1.92
N ARG A 125 -9.71 8.41 2.90
CA ARG A 125 -10.42 9.19 3.92
C ARG A 125 -11.27 10.30 3.29
N LYS A 126 -10.72 11.01 2.29
CA LYS A 126 -11.47 12.02 1.53
C LYS A 126 -12.69 11.42 0.84
N SER A 127 -12.54 10.24 0.22
CA SER A 127 -13.65 9.52 -0.41
C SER A 127 -14.73 9.14 0.61
N PHE A 128 -14.34 8.57 1.76
CA PHE A 128 -15.27 8.21 2.82
C PHE A 128 -16.02 9.41 3.38
N GLY A 129 -15.34 10.55 3.54
CA GLY A 129 -15.96 11.80 3.97
C GLY A 129 -16.94 12.36 2.93
N ALA A 130 -16.54 12.41 1.66
CA ALA A 130 -17.37 12.91 0.56
C ALA A 130 -18.63 12.04 0.36
N CYS A 131 -18.47 10.73 0.43
CA CYS A 131 -19.55 9.76 0.21
C CYS A 131 -20.19 9.25 1.52
N ARG A 132 -20.12 10.03 2.61
CA ARG A 132 -20.59 9.60 3.95
C ARG A 132 -22.07 9.21 4.02
N LYS A 133 -22.90 9.72 3.11
CA LYS A 133 -24.34 9.42 3.02
C LYS A 133 -24.64 8.06 2.39
N GLN A 134 -23.64 7.43 1.76
CA GLN A 134 -23.79 6.14 1.11
C GLN A 134 -23.55 4.99 2.09
N GLU A 135 -24.06 3.82 1.70
CA GLU A 135 -23.69 2.54 2.30
C GLU A 135 -22.18 2.38 2.39
N LEU A 136 -21.69 1.74 3.46
CA LEU A 136 -20.26 1.61 3.74
C LEU A 136 -19.49 1.09 2.52
N ARG A 137 -20.05 0.09 1.83
CA ARG A 137 -19.42 -0.57 0.69
C ARG A 137 -19.34 0.30 -0.58
N ASP A 138 -20.01 1.45 -0.61
CA ASP A 138 -20.01 2.40 -1.73
C ASP A 138 -19.14 3.64 -1.44
N ARG A 139 -18.59 3.76 -0.21
CA ARG A 139 -17.83 4.95 0.21
C ARG A 139 -16.46 5.14 -0.46
N LEU A 140 -15.96 4.17 -1.25
CA LEU A 140 -14.80 4.35 -2.14
C LEU A 140 -15.18 4.84 -3.54
N SER A 141 -16.44 5.15 -3.83
CA SER A 141 -16.85 5.61 -5.16
C SER A 141 -16.09 6.85 -5.61
N ALA A 142 -15.90 7.84 -4.72
CA ALA A 142 -15.14 9.04 -5.07
C ALA A 142 -13.65 8.74 -5.32
N TYR A 143 -13.06 7.78 -4.61
CA TYR A 143 -11.69 7.31 -4.87
C TYR A 143 -11.57 6.66 -6.26
N THR A 144 -12.48 5.76 -6.60
CA THR A 144 -12.39 4.93 -7.81
C THR A 144 -12.96 5.58 -9.06
N ARG A 145 -13.91 6.52 -8.91
CA ARG A 145 -14.70 7.10 -10.01
C ARG A 145 -14.74 8.62 -10.00
N GLY A 146 -14.18 9.27 -8.97
CA GLY A 146 -14.21 10.73 -8.82
C GLY A 146 -15.55 11.32 -8.38
N ARG A 147 -16.58 10.49 -8.12
CA ARG A 147 -17.90 10.91 -7.65
C ARG A 147 -18.57 9.83 -6.80
N CYS A 148 -19.53 10.19 -5.96
CA CYS A 148 -20.30 9.23 -5.17
C CYS A 148 -21.35 8.54 -6.05
N ILE A 149 -21.34 7.20 -6.08
CA ILE A 149 -22.23 6.37 -6.92
C ILE A 149 -22.84 5.29 -6.02
N ASP A 150 -24.15 5.18 -5.98
CA ASP A 150 -24.81 4.11 -5.22
C ASP A 150 -24.62 2.78 -5.95
N ASN A 151 -24.43 1.70 -5.19
CA ASN A 151 -24.14 0.38 -5.74
C ASN A 151 -22.87 0.31 -6.62
N ASP A 152 -21.85 1.11 -6.34
CA ASP A 152 -20.61 1.11 -7.12
C ASP A 152 -19.86 -0.22 -7.04
N LYS A 153 -19.81 -0.94 -8.16
CA LYS A 153 -19.10 -2.22 -8.27
C LYS A 153 -17.61 -2.10 -7.92
N TYR A 154 -16.96 -0.96 -8.19
CA TYR A 154 -15.52 -0.80 -7.98
C TYR A 154 -15.18 -0.60 -6.51
N SER A 155 -15.94 0.24 -5.81
CA SER A 155 -15.92 0.38 -4.35
C SER A 155 -16.24 -0.93 -3.65
N ARG A 156 -17.34 -1.59 -4.06
CA ARG A 156 -17.82 -2.84 -3.44
C ARG A 156 -16.85 -4.00 -3.57
N ALA A 157 -16.10 -4.08 -4.66
CA ALA A 157 -15.07 -5.09 -4.85
C ALA A 157 -13.92 -4.91 -3.85
N ARG A 158 -13.39 -3.68 -3.72
CA ARG A 158 -12.29 -3.34 -2.82
C ARG A 158 -12.66 -3.52 -1.35
N ILE A 159 -13.79 -2.96 -0.92
CA ILE A 159 -14.28 -3.11 0.46
C ILE A 159 -14.69 -4.56 0.72
N GLY A 160 -15.41 -5.19 -0.22
CA GLY A 160 -15.86 -6.56 -0.07
C GLY A 160 -14.71 -7.57 0.07
N ARG A 161 -13.59 -7.35 -0.62
CA ARG A 161 -12.37 -8.15 -0.44
C ARG A 161 -11.77 -7.93 0.95
N ALA A 162 -11.66 -6.68 1.40
CA ALA A 162 -11.14 -6.37 2.74
C ALA A 162 -11.97 -7.04 3.86
N MET A 163 -13.30 -7.02 3.74
CA MET A 163 -14.22 -7.63 4.70
C MET A 163 -14.16 -9.17 4.72
N LYS A 164 -13.63 -9.81 3.67
CA LYS A 164 -13.46 -11.27 3.60
C LYS A 164 -12.13 -11.74 4.18
N VAL A 165 -11.21 -10.84 4.48
CA VAL A 165 -9.94 -11.19 5.13
C VAL A 165 -10.26 -11.68 6.55
N PRO A 166 -9.69 -12.81 7.00
CA PRO A 166 -9.83 -13.26 8.38
C PRO A 166 -9.48 -12.14 9.36
N ARG A 167 -10.31 -11.96 10.38
CA ARG A 167 -10.09 -10.92 11.38
C ARG A 167 -8.74 -11.14 12.06
N ALA A 168 -8.03 -10.04 12.31
CA ALA A 168 -6.82 -10.08 13.11
C ALA A 168 -7.14 -10.69 14.49
N PRO A 169 -6.37 -11.67 14.96
CA PRO A 169 -6.62 -12.31 16.25
C PRO A 169 -6.46 -11.30 17.39
N MET A 170 -5.44 -10.43 17.29
CA MET A 170 -5.14 -9.37 18.24
C MET A 170 -5.99 -8.12 17.98
N THR A 171 -6.24 -7.37 19.04
CA THR A 171 -6.76 -5.99 19.01
C THR A 171 -5.64 -5.00 18.64
N ASP A 172 -6.04 -3.80 18.22
CA ASP A 172 -5.09 -2.74 17.88
C ASP A 172 -4.20 -2.35 19.07
N GLU A 173 -4.76 -2.37 20.29
CA GLU A 173 -4.03 -2.08 21.53
C GLU A 173 -2.93 -3.12 21.79
N GLU A 174 -3.26 -4.40 21.67
CA GLU A 174 -2.29 -5.50 21.84
C GLU A 174 -1.17 -5.42 20.80
N VAL A 175 -1.49 -5.08 19.54
CA VAL A 175 -0.50 -4.90 18.49
C VAL A 175 0.43 -3.74 18.81
N LEU A 176 -0.11 -2.57 19.15
CA LEU A 176 0.70 -1.39 19.50
C LEU A 176 1.61 -1.68 20.70
N ALA A 177 1.10 -2.33 21.75
CA ALA A 177 1.88 -2.74 22.90
C ALA A 177 3.03 -3.70 22.52
N SER A 178 2.81 -4.61 21.56
CA SER A 178 3.84 -5.51 21.07
C SER A 178 4.93 -4.81 20.23
N MET A 179 4.57 -3.74 19.51
CA MET A 179 5.52 -2.97 18.69
C MET A 179 6.46 -2.16 19.57
N THR A 180 5.97 -1.55 20.65
CA THR A 180 6.80 -0.81 21.62
C THR A 180 7.80 -1.70 22.36
N ARG A 181 7.48 -2.99 22.52
CA ARG A 181 8.37 -3.97 23.19
C ARG A 181 9.50 -4.47 22.31
N ARG A 182 9.45 -4.26 20.99
CA ARG A 182 10.60 -4.54 20.12
C ARG A 182 11.61 -3.40 20.24
N ALA A 183 12.74 -3.67 20.88
CA ALA A 183 13.91 -2.81 20.80
C ALA A 183 14.28 -2.55 19.32
N PRO A 184 14.81 -1.37 18.97
CA PRO A 184 15.26 -1.11 17.61
C PRO A 184 16.29 -2.17 17.21
N THR A 185 16.06 -2.82 16.07
CA THR A 185 17.06 -3.70 15.46
C THR A 185 18.34 -2.88 15.29
N PRO A 186 19.51 -3.35 15.78
CA PRO A 186 20.76 -2.66 15.54
C PRO A 186 20.96 -2.48 14.03
N PRO A 187 21.53 -1.34 13.59
CA PRO A 187 21.74 -1.09 12.18
C PRO A 187 22.51 -2.25 11.54
N ALA A 188 22.15 -2.60 10.31
CA ALA A 188 22.90 -3.59 9.55
C ALA A 188 24.39 -3.17 9.52
N PRO A 189 25.33 -4.12 9.69
CA PRO A 189 26.75 -3.79 9.65
C PRO A 189 27.06 -3.09 8.34
N SER A 190 27.70 -1.91 8.40
CA SER A 190 28.13 -1.20 7.21
C SER A 190 29.07 -2.11 6.44
N SER A 191 28.72 -2.42 5.19
CA SER A 191 29.63 -3.08 4.26
C SER A 191 30.94 -2.31 4.22
N ALA A 192 32.02 -2.95 4.69
CA ALA A 192 33.36 -2.40 4.68
C ALA A 192 33.76 -1.99 3.25
N PRO A 193 34.51 -0.90 3.08
CA PRO A 193 35.03 -0.52 1.76
C PRO A 193 35.92 -1.64 1.21
N SER A 194 35.66 -2.03 -0.03
CA SER A 194 36.48 -2.96 -0.80
C SER A 194 37.94 -2.51 -0.78
N ALA A 195 38.85 -3.40 -0.40
CA ALA A 195 40.28 -3.14 -0.41
C ALA A 195 40.74 -2.73 -1.83
N PRO A 196 41.66 -1.76 -1.96
CA PRO A 196 42.22 -1.41 -3.26
C PRO A 196 43.01 -2.61 -3.81
N GLY A 197 42.74 -2.95 -5.08
CA GLY A 197 43.49 -3.97 -5.79
C GLY A 197 44.97 -3.58 -5.90
N ASN A 198 45.84 -4.54 -5.60
CA ASN A 198 47.25 -4.46 -5.95
C ASN A 198 47.37 -4.73 -7.45
N ASP A 199 47.70 -3.70 -8.22
CA ASP A 199 48.34 -3.88 -9.52
C ASP A 199 49.84 -4.16 -9.28
N SER A 200 50.31 -5.27 -9.82
CA SER A 200 51.73 -5.60 -10.04
C SER A 200 51.86 -6.41 -11.31
#